data_AF-A0AAJ0B3K4-F1
#
_entry.id   AF-A0AAJ0B3K4-F1
#
_cell.length_a   1.000
_cell.length_b   1.000
_cell.length_c   1.000
_cell.angle_alpha   90.00
_cell.angle_beta   90.00
_cell.angle_gamma   90.00
#
_symmetry.space_group_name_H-M   'P 1'
#
loop_
_entity.id
_entity.type
_entity.pdbx_description
1 polymer ?
#
loop_
_entity_poly.entity_id
_entity_poly.type
_entity_poly.pdbx_seq_one_letter_code
_entity_poly.pdbx_strand_id
1 'polypeptide(L)'
;MSLGALTATFSPPASCTESFGHAYLLGTQFAPTYYGPATTDGCFPRNYIAARDAYYSPGVCPAAYTSACSSTNVIGSLTETAITCCPTGFDCNTQLEFSWETTLLCSSSYALTTTQTIPVTFLGTRGSIVRISTDTAATAGGMNAFGYQVRFQSTDFQPVSLCFLLSAVADQQTDCFL
;
A
#
# COMPACT_ATOMS: atom_id res chain seq x y z
N MET A 1 4.00 -14.71 -1.46
CA MET A 1 2.86 -15.19 -2.29
C MET A 1 2.51 -14.18 -3.39
N SER A 2 2.27 -14.60 -4.64
CA SER A 2 1.78 -13.68 -5.69
C SER A 2 0.26 -13.51 -5.63
N LEU A 3 -0.23 -12.27 -5.75
CA LEU A 3 -1.66 -11.89 -5.74
C LEU A 3 -2.23 -11.64 -7.15
N GLY A 4 -1.37 -11.76 -8.17
CA GLY A 4 -1.68 -11.44 -9.56
C GLY A 4 -1.12 -10.08 -10.00
N ALA A 5 -1.56 -9.63 -11.17
CA ALA A 5 -1.12 -8.38 -11.76
C ALA A 5 -1.94 -7.19 -11.26
N LEU A 6 -1.27 -6.07 -10.98
CA LEU A 6 -1.85 -4.77 -10.66
C LEU A 6 -1.19 -3.71 -11.56
N THR A 7 -1.44 -3.79 -12.86
CA THR A 7 -0.78 -2.95 -13.86
C THR A 7 -1.40 -1.56 -14.01
N ALA A 8 -2.62 -1.38 -13.52
CA ALA A 8 -3.29 -0.08 -13.45
C ALA A 8 -3.31 0.44 -12.02
N THR A 9 -3.19 1.76 -11.86
CA THR A 9 -3.31 2.42 -10.57
C THR A 9 -4.71 2.20 -10.02
N PHE A 10 -4.81 1.41 -8.95
CA PHE A 10 -6.05 1.26 -8.20
C PHE A 10 -6.36 2.56 -7.45
N SER A 11 -7.55 3.10 -7.66
CA SER A 11 -8.05 4.26 -6.92
C SER A 11 -9.13 3.78 -5.96
N PRO A 12 -8.86 3.71 -4.65
CA PRO A 12 -9.89 3.32 -3.69
C PRO A 12 -11.03 4.36 -3.63
N PRO A 13 -12.23 3.97 -3.19
CA PRO A 13 -13.32 4.90 -2.91
C PRO A 13 -12.91 5.99 -1.92
N ALA A 14 -13.52 7.18 -2.02
CA ALA A 14 -13.19 8.33 -1.16
C ALA A 14 -13.30 8.01 0.35
N SER A 15 -14.29 7.21 0.74
CA SER A 15 -14.46 6.74 2.12
C SER A 15 -13.26 5.97 2.67
N CYS A 16 -12.53 5.27 1.81
CA CYS A 16 -11.30 4.58 2.18
C CYS A 16 -10.14 5.56 2.27
N THR A 17 -10.06 6.57 1.39
CA THR A 17 -9.00 7.57 1.47
C THR A 17 -9.16 8.53 2.65
N GLU A 18 -10.40 8.87 3.02
CA GLU A 18 -10.72 9.70 4.18
C GLU A 18 -10.31 9.02 5.50
N SER A 19 -10.32 7.69 5.52
CA SER A 19 -9.89 6.93 6.70
C SER A 19 -8.39 7.08 7.03
N PHE A 20 -7.55 7.50 6.07
CA PHE A 20 -6.14 7.85 6.35
C PHE A 20 -6.00 9.19 7.09
N GLY A 21 -7.09 9.92 7.34
CA GLY A 21 -7.10 11.06 8.25
C GLY A 21 -7.35 10.68 9.72
N HIS A 22 -7.69 9.42 10.00
CA HIS A 22 -8.12 8.95 11.32
C HIS A 22 -7.27 7.78 11.81
N ALA A 23 -6.97 7.79 13.11
CA ALA A 23 -6.41 6.63 13.78
C ALA A 23 -7.55 5.73 14.28
N TYR A 24 -7.43 4.42 14.05
CA TYR A 24 -8.34 3.44 14.61
C TYR A 24 -7.66 2.70 15.76
N LEU A 25 -8.36 2.63 16.90
CA LEU A 25 -7.94 1.86 18.06
C LEU A 25 -8.90 0.68 18.26
N LEU A 26 -8.36 -0.53 18.24
CA LEU A 26 -9.11 -1.76 18.59
C LEU A 26 -8.90 -2.10 20.07
N GLY A 27 -9.84 -1.75 20.94
CA GLY A 27 -9.80 -2.09 22.37
C GLY A 27 -9.39 -0.92 23.30
N THR A 28 -8.63 -1.21 24.37
CA THR A 28 -8.25 -0.25 25.42
C THR A 28 -6.91 0.44 25.13
N GLN A 29 -6.46 1.37 26.00
CA GLN A 29 -5.38 2.37 25.83
C GLN A 29 -3.99 1.91 25.28
N PHE A 30 -3.73 0.59 25.16
CA PHE A 30 -2.54 -0.01 24.50
C PHE A 30 -2.92 -0.81 23.24
N ALA A 31 -4.03 -0.43 22.61
CA ALA A 31 -4.57 -1.08 21.43
C ALA A 31 -3.70 -0.84 20.19
N PRO A 32 -3.75 -1.74 19.19
CA PRO A 32 -3.14 -1.47 17.90
C PRO A 32 -3.73 -0.19 17.31
N THR A 33 -2.88 0.82 17.13
CA THR A 33 -3.20 2.06 16.42
C THR A 33 -2.80 1.90 14.96
N TYR A 34 -3.76 2.05 14.07
CA TYR A 34 -3.47 2.07 12.64
C TYR A 34 -4.21 3.19 11.92
N TYR A 35 -3.57 3.67 10.85
CA TYR A 35 -4.06 4.68 9.94
C TYR A 35 -4.57 4.03 8.65
N GLY A 36 -5.68 4.55 8.14
CA GLY A 36 -6.36 3.99 6.98
C GLY A 36 -7.54 3.11 7.36
N PRO A 37 -8.07 2.35 6.41
CA PRO A 37 -9.39 1.76 6.57
C PRO A 37 -9.39 0.67 7.65
N ALA A 38 -10.41 0.70 8.51
CA ALA A 38 -10.68 -0.31 9.54
C ALA A 38 -10.86 -1.73 8.99
N THR A 39 -11.18 -1.84 7.70
CA THR A 39 -11.44 -3.10 7.01
C THR A 39 -10.75 -3.09 5.66
N THR A 40 -10.38 -4.26 5.17
CA THR A 40 -9.84 -4.42 3.81
C THR A 40 -10.93 -4.48 2.74
N ASP A 41 -12.20 -4.56 3.13
CA ASP A 41 -13.31 -4.78 2.22
C ASP A 41 -13.62 -3.52 1.40
N GLY A 42 -13.48 -3.62 0.08
CA GLY A 42 -13.75 -2.53 -0.86
C GLY A 42 -12.71 -1.40 -0.88
N CYS A 43 -11.74 -1.40 0.04
CA CYS A 43 -10.69 -0.38 0.12
C CYS A 43 -9.36 -0.78 -0.51
N PHE A 44 -9.23 -2.03 -0.93
CA PHE A 44 -8.01 -2.58 -1.52
C PHE A 44 -8.31 -3.25 -2.87
N PRO A 45 -7.31 -3.41 -3.75
CA PRO A 45 -7.46 -4.11 -5.01
C PRO A 45 -7.91 -5.56 -4.79
N ARG A 46 -8.45 -6.16 -5.86
CA ARG A 46 -8.87 -7.56 -5.84
C ARG A 46 -7.72 -8.47 -5.43
N ASN A 47 -8.01 -9.47 -4.59
CA ASN A 47 -7.07 -10.44 -4.03
C ASN A 47 -6.08 -9.86 -3.00
N TYR A 48 -6.32 -8.66 -2.48
CA TYR A 48 -5.48 -8.13 -1.41
C TYR A 48 -5.45 -9.06 -0.20
N ILE A 49 -4.24 -9.31 0.31
CA ILE A 49 -4.00 -10.06 1.54
C ILE A 49 -3.00 -9.24 2.35
N ALA A 50 -3.35 -8.95 3.61
CA ALA A 50 -2.48 -8.23 4.54
C ALA A 50 -1.36 -9.15 5.09
N ALA A 51 -0.45 -9.58 4.23
CA ALA A 51 0.68 -10.45 4.56
C ALA A 51 1.98 -9.87 3.98
N ARG A 52 3.08 -9.92 4.74
CA ARG A 52 4.35 -9.26 4.35
C ARG A 52 5.05 -9.92 3.16
N ASP A 53 4.73 -11.18 2.89
CA ASP A 53 5.25 -11.91 1.74
C ASP A 53 4.31 -11.83 0.52
N ALA A 54 3.11 -11.25 0.65
CA ALA A 54 2.15 -11.13 -0.44
C ALA A 54 2.47 -9.94 -1.35
N TYR A 55 2.49 -10.16 -2.66
CA TYR A 55 2.86 -9.13 -3.65
C TYR A 55 2.05 -9.19 -4.94
N TYR A 56 1.85 -8.05 -5.57
CA TYR A 56 1.38 -7.96 -6.96
C TYR A 56 2.59 -7.96 -7.91
N SER A 57 2.54 -8.75 -8.99
CA SER A 57 3.59 -8.78 -10.02
C SER A 57 2.99 -9.13 -11.39
N PRO A 58 3.16 -8.29 -12.42
CA PRO A 58 3.67 -6.92 -12.32
C PRO A 58 2.71 -6.01 -11.53
N GLY A 59 3.24 -5.04 -10.80
CA GLY A 59 2.43 -4.16 -9.95
C GLY A 59 2.90 -2.70 -9.94
N VAL A 60 1.94 -1.78 -9.88
CA VAL A 60 2.15 -0.35 -9.59
C VAL A 60 1.53 0.04 -8.26
N CYS A 61 2.09 1.03 -7.57
CA CYS A 61 1.52 1.54 -6.33
C CYS A 61 0.11 2.12 -6.57
N PRO A 62 -0.88 1.83 -5.71
CA PRO A 62 -2.20 2.45 -5.77
C PRO A 62 -2.17 3.97 -5.58
N ALA A 63 -3.28 4.63 -5.92
CA ALA A 63 -3.44 6.06 -5.67
C ALA A 63 -3.36 6.36 -4.16
N ALA A 64 -2.79 7.52 -3.81
CA ALA A 64 -2.46 7.95 -2.45
C ALA A 64 -1.37 7.11 -1.73
N TYR A 65 -0.72 6.20 -2.45
CA TYR A 65 0.43 5.45 -1.98
C TYR A 65 1.69 5.83 -2.76
N THR A 66 2.81 5.93 -2.06
CA THR A 66 4.13 6.22 -2.62
C THR A 66 5.10 5.07 -2.36
N SER A 67 6.13 4.95 -3.20
CA SER A 67 7.24 4.01 -2.99
C SER A 67 8.03 4.39 -1.73
N ALA A 68 7.80 3.69 -0.62
CA ALA A 68 8.47 3.97 0.66
C ALA A 68 9.85 3.30 0.74
N CYS A 69 9.96 2.06 0.28
CA CYS A 69 11.24 1.37 0.16
C CYS A 69 11.24 0.46 -1.06
N SER A 70 12.44 0.23 -1.59
CA SER A 70 12.65 -0.63 -2.74
C SER A 70 13.82 -1.59 -2.50
N SER A 71 13.75 -2.74 -3.17
CA SER A 71 14.82 -3.73 -3.24
C SER A 71 14.87 -4.33 -4.64
N THR A 72 16.03 -4.88 -5.01
CA THR A 72 16.20 -5.54 -6.30
C THR A 72 16.42 -7.03 -6.09
N ASN A 73 15.65 -7.86 -6.80
CA ASN A 73 15.81 -9.30 -6.84
C ASN A 73 16.41 -9.70 -8.18
N VAL A 74 17.48 -10.50 -8.16
CA VAL A 74 18.16 -10.98 -9.37
C VAL A 74 18.11 -12.51 -9.40
N ILE A 75 17.53 -13.07 -10.46
CA ILE A 75 17.49 -14.52 -10.72
C ILE A 75 18.05 -14.77 -12.12
N GLY A 76 19.29 -15.25 -12.20
CA GLY A 76 19.98 -15.42 -13.48
C GLY A 76 20.20 -14.07 -14.16
N SER A 77 19.63 -13.89 -15.36
CA SER A 77 19.65 -12.64 -16.11
C SER A 77 18.42 -11.75 -15.88
N LEU A 78 17.45 -12.20 -15.07
CA LEU A 78 16.22 -11.46 -14.78
C LEU A 78 16.42 -10.60 -13.55
N THR A 79 16.10 -9.32 -13.68
CA THR A 79 16.16 -8.32 -12.60
C THR A 79 14.76 -7.78 -12.35
N GLU A 80 14.22 -8.03 -11.15
CA GLU A 80 12.93 -7.54 -10.70
C GLU A 80 13.15 -6.46 -9.62
N THR A 81 12.40 -5.37 -9.71
CA THR A 81 12.32 -4.36 -8.65
C THR A 81 11.12 -4.70 -7.77
N ALA A 82 11.34 -4.84 -6.47
CA ALA A 82 10.29 -4.97 -5.47
C ALA A 82 10.18 -3.67 -4.69
N ILE A 83 8.97 -3.15 -4.56
CA ILE A 83 8.65 -1.90 -3.86
C ILE A 83 7.60 -2.18 -2.80
N THR A 84 7.77 -1.58 -1.64
CA THR A 84 6.67 -1.46 -0.66
C THR A 84 6.03 -0.08 -0.83
N CYS A 85 4.76 -0.09 -1.20
CA CYS A 85 3.95 1.10 -1.32
C CYS A 85 3.29 1.39 0.03
N CYS A 86 3.52 2.60 0.56
CA CYS A 86 2.90 3.08 1.79
C CYS A 86 2.09 4.35 1.54
N PRO A 87 1.08 4.64 2.39
CA PRO A 87 0.38 5.91 2.31
C PRO A 87 1.40 7.06 2.37
N THR A 88 1.14 8.15 1.66
CA THR A 88 2.03 9.31 1.67
C THR A 88 2.34 9.78 3.10
N GLY A 89 3.62 9.90 3.45
CA GLY A 89 4.07 10.28 4.80
C GLY A 89 4.35 9.09 5.75
N PHE A 90 4.24 7.85 5.25
CA PHE A 90 4.65 6.64 5.94
C PHE A 90 5.87 6.01 5.27
N ASP A 91 6.71 5.40 6.10
CA ASP A 91 7.86 4.61 5.68
C ASP A 91 7.57 3.11 5.81
N CYS A 92 8.48 2.28 5.32
CA CYS A 92 8.37 0.84 5.49
C CYS A 92 8.54 0.46 6.96
N ASN A 93 7.54 -0.25 7.49
CA ASN A 93 7.69 -0.89 8.77
C ASN A 93 8.66 -2.07 8.59
N THR A 94 9.88 -1.93 9.12
CA THR A 94 10.93 -2.96 9.09
C THR A 94 11.13 -3.64 10.44
N GLN A 95 10.64 -3.02 11.52
CA GLN A 95 10.81 -3.48 12.90
C GLN A 95 9.45 -3.85 13.48
N LEU A 96 9.22 -5.15 13.65
CA LEU A 96 8.01 -5.66 14.29
C LEU A 96 8.26 -5.68 15.81
N GLU A 97 7.87 -4.60 16.48
CA GLU A 97 7.91 -4.54 17.95
C GLU A 97 6.73 -5.28 18.57
N PHE A 98 5.59 -5.29 17.86
CA PHE A 98 4.36 -5.90 18.35
C PHE A 98 3.74 -6.90 17.37
N SER A 99 3.05 -7.90 17.93
CA SER A 99 2.44 -8.99 17.14
C SER A 99 1.40 -8.51 16.12
N TRP A 100 0.69 -7.42 16.38
CA TRP A 100 -0.30 -6.82 15.48
C TRP A 100 0.32 -6.06 14.29
N GLU A 101 1.62 -5.78 14.32
CA GLU A 101 2.34 -5.12 13.22
C GLU A 101 2.69 -6.10 12.10
N THR A 102 2.55 -7.40 12.36
CA THR A 102 2.86 -8.46 11.39
C THR A 102 2.08 -8.34 10.07
N THR A 103 0.94 -7.65 10.07
CA THR A 103 0.11 -7.39 8.88
C THR A 103 0.22 -5.96 8.36
N LEU A 104 1.03 -5.11 8.99
CA LEU A 104 1.12 -3.67 8.71
C LEU A 104 2.49 -3.35 8.13
N LEU A 105 2.54 -3.19 6.81
CA LEU A 105 3.76 -2.99 6.03
C LEU A 105 4.37 -1.59 6.23
N CYS A 106 3.61 -0.64 6.77
CA CYS A 106 3.96 0.77 6.80
C CYS A 106 3.90 1.31 8.22
N SER A 107 4.81 2.21 8.55
CA SER A 107 4.86 2.88 9.85
C SER A 107 5.29 4.34 9.70
N SER A 108 4.86 5.17 10.64
CA SER A 108 5.33 6.55 10.78
C SER A 108 5.57 6.82 12.27
N SER A 109 6.68 7.46 12.61
CA SER A 109 7.01 7.82 13.99
C SER A 109 6.86 9.32 14.22
N TYR A 110 6.41 9.73 15.40
CA TYR A 110 6.34 11.12 15.81
C TYR A 110 7.08 11.35 17.14
N ALA A 111 7.75 12.49 17.26
CA ALA A 111 8.63 12.82 18.38
C ALA A 111 7.91 13.59 19.50
N LEU A 112 8.51 13.56 20.71
CA LEU A 112 8.02 14.21 21.95
C LEU A 112 7.85 15.74 21.86
N THR A 113 8.47 16.39 20.89
CA THR A 113 8.49 17.85 20.79
C THR A 113 7.24 18.44 20.14
N THR A 114 6.34 17.59 19.64
CA THR A 114 5.13 18.04 18.95
C THR A 114 3.90 17.38 19.57
N THR A 115 3.11 18.19 20.28
CA THR A 115 1.77 17.80 20.71
C THR A 115 0.91 17.51 19.48
N GLN A 116 0.75 16.24 19.13
CA GLN A 116 -0.08 15.80 18.01
C GLN A 116 -1.51 15.59 18.51
N THR A 117 -2.45 16.32 17.90
CA THR A 117 -3.88 16.04 18.09
C THR A 117 -4.31 15.12 16.97
N ILE A 118 -4.64 13.88 17.34
CA ILE A 118 -5.01 12.83 16.40
C ILE A 118 -6.50 12.58 16.55
N PRO A 119 -7.31 12.67 15.49
CA PRO A 119 -8.69 12.21 15.55
C PRO A 119 -8.68 10.67 15.60
N VAL A 120 -9.24 10.12 16.67
CA VAL A 120 -9.25 8.69 16.96
C VAL A 120 -10.68 8.15 16.94
N THR A 121 -10.87 7.09 16.18
CA THR A 121 -12.10 6.30 16.18
C THR A 121 -11.86 4.98 16.91
N PHE A 122 -12.55 4.79 18.03
CA PHE A 122 -12.53 3.55 18.80
C PHE A 122 -13.50 2.56 18.17
N LEU A 123 -12.99 1.40 17.77
CA LEU A 123 -13.77 0.32 17.22
C LEU A 123 -13.99 -0.77 18.26
N GLY A 124 -15.22 -1.26 18.34
CA GLY A 124 -15.56 -2.45 19.12
C GLY A 124 -15.12 -3.73 18.42
N THR A 125 -15.31 -4.87 19.08
CA THR A 125 -14.84 -6.20 18.65
C THR A 125 -15.39 -6.68 17.29
N ARG A 126 -16.33 -5.95 16.69
CA ARG A 126 -16.93 -6.22 15.36
C ARG A 126 -16.77 -5.07 14.36
N GLY A 127 -15.83 -4.15 14.60
CA GLY A 127 -15.62 -2.98 13.75
C GLY A 127 -16.70 -1.89 13.88
N SER A 128 -17.66 -2.04 14.80
CA SER A 128 -18.64 -1.00 15.09
C SER A 128 -17.96 0.17 15.79
N ILE A 129 -18.26 1.39 15.37
CA ILE A 129 -17.76 2.61 16.03
C ILE A 129 -18.38 2.67 17.43
N VAL A 130 -17.51 2.69 18.45
CA VAL A 130 -17.91 2.79 19.86
C VAL A 130 -17.77 4.23 20.34
N ARG A 131 -16.72 4.94 19.90
CA ARG A 131 -16.45 6.32 20.31
C ARG A 131 -15.61 7.02 19.25
N ILE A 132 -15.89 8.30 19.02
CA ILE A 132 -15.00 9.21 18.29
C ILE A 132 -14.44 10.18 19.33
N SER A 133 -13.13 10.37 19.33
CA SER A 133 -12.44 11.29 20.23
C SER A 133 -11.31 11.98 19.47
N THR A 134 -10.82 13.07 20.00
CA THR A 134 -9.45 13.52 19.73
C THR A 134 -8.57 13.01 20.86
N ASP A 135 -7.41 12.46 20.51
CA ASP A 135 -6.37 12.12 21.47
C ASP A 135 -5.18 13.05 21.26
N THR A 136 -4.56 13.44 22.35
CA THR A 136 -3.38 14.30 22.34
C THR A 136 -2.21 13.44 22.77
N ALA A 137 -1.39 13.02 21.81
CA ALA A 137 -0.21 12.24 22.13
C ALA A 137 0.82 13.13 22.83
N ALA A 138 0.98 12.93 24.14
CA ALA A 138 1.97 13.62 24.98
C ALA A 138 3.32 12.87 25.04
N THR A 139 3.40 11.69 24.43
CA THR A 139 4.59 10.85 24.34
C THR A 139 4.92 10.57 22.88
N ALA A 140 6.21 10.38 22.54
CA ALA A 140 6.60 9.86 21.23
C ALA A 140 5.92 8.51 20.99
N GLY A 141 5.64 8.22 19.72
CA GLY A 141 4.96 6.99 19.34
C GLY A 141 5.06 6.71 17.85
N GLY A 142 4.43 5.60 17.46
CA GLY A 142 4.36 5.15 16.09
C GLY A 142 2.91 4.92 15.67
N MET A 143 2.65 5.15 14.39
CA MET A 143 1.40 4.81 13.72
C MET A 143 1.72 3.75 12.68
N ASN A 144 0.91 2.70 12.63
CA ASN A 144 1.04 1.67 11.61
C ASN A 144 -0.01 1.86 10.51
N ALA A 145 0.25 1.33 9.32
CA ALA A 145 -0.71 1.38 8.21
C ALA A 145 -0.59 0.15 7.32
N PHE A 146 -1.69 -0.18 6.64
CA PHE A 146 -1.68 -1.17 5.57
C PHE A 146 -0.85 -0.66 4.39
N GLY A 147 -0.06 -1.55 3.81
CA GLY A 147 0.75 -1.28 2.62
C GLY A 147 0.54 -2.34 1.55
N TYR A 148 1.25 -2.16 0.44
CA TYR A 148 1.30 -3.10 -0.67
C TYR A 148 2.75 -3.48 -0.96
N GLN A 149 2.99 -4.73 -1.32
CA GLN A 149 4.22 -5.07 -2.03
C GLN A 149 3.88 -5.20 -3.51
N VAL A 150 4.61 -4.47 -4.34
CA VAL A 150 4.53 -4.58 -5.80
C VAL A 150 5.88 -4.97 -6.33
N ARG A 151 5.90 -5.76 -7.39
CA ARG A 151 7.12 -6.13 -8.07
C ARG A 151 6.94 -5.98 -9.57
N PHE A 152 8.02 -5.64 -10.26
CA PHE A 152 7.99 -5.44 -11.70
C PHE A 152 9.40 -5.47 -12.29
N GLN A 153 9.47 -5.81 -13.57
CA GLN A 153 10.62 -5.65 -14.44
C GLN A 153 10.40 -4.43 -15.33
N SER A 154 11.49 -3.87 -15.89
CA SER A 154 11.42 -2.71 -16.79
C SER A 154 10.59 -2.95 -18.05
N THR A 155 10.42 -4.21 -18.44
CA THR A 155 9.63 -4.64 -19.61
C THR A 155 8.14 -4.79 -19.32
N ASP A 156 7.72 -4.85 -18.06
CA ASP A 156 6.33 -5.20 -17.69
C ASP A 156 5.30 -4.12 -18.05
N PHE A 157 5.76 -2.88 -18.22
CA PHE A 157 4.92 -1.73 -18.57
C PHE A 157 5.19 -1.22 -19.99
N GLN A 158 5.99 -1.93 -20.78
CA GLN A 158 6.22 -1.56 -22.18
C GLN A 158 4.94 -1.87 -22.98
N PRO A 159 4.49 -0.95 -23.86
CA PRO A 159 3.40 -1.26 -24.76
C PRO A 159 3.80 -2.46 -25.62
N VAL A 160 2.92 -3.45 -25.74
CA VAL A 160 3.14 -4.57 -26.65
C VAL A 160 3.18 -3.98 -28.05
N SER A 161 4.37 -3.87 -28.64
CA SER A 161 4.51 -3.42 -30.02
C SER A 161 3.85 -4.49 -30.90
N LEU A 162 2.63 -4.24 -31.35
CA LEU A 162 1.84 -5.10 -32.25
C LEU A 162 2.45 -5.23 -33.66
N CYS A 163 3.66 -4.72 -33.88
CA CYS A 163 4.29 -4.65 -35.20
C CYS A 163 4.69 -6.03 -35.77
N PHE A 164 4.76 -7.08 -34.94
CA PHE A 164 5.25 -8.39 -35.39
C PHE A 164 4.21 -9.32 -36.06
N LEU A 165 2.94 -8.95 -36.17
CA LEU A 165 1.92 -9.80 -36.83
C LEU A 165 1.56 -9.39 -38.26
N LEU A 166 2.05 -8.25 -38.76
CA LEU A 166 1.73 -7.77 -40.12
C LEU A 166 2.79 -8.10 -41.18
N SER A 167 3.90 -8.77 -40.83
CA SER A 167 4.91 -9.15 -41.82
C SER A 167 4.44 -10.19 -42.86
N ALA A 168 3.25 -10.78 -42.67
CA ALA A 168 2.71 -11.80 -43.58
C ALA A 168 1.70 -11.25 -44.60
N VAL A 169 1.24 -9.99 -44.51
CA VAL A 169 0.27 -9.44 -45.47
C VAL A 169 0.64 -8.00 -45.83
N ALA A 170 1.37 -7.89 -46.94
CA ALA A 170 1.41 -6.76 -47.89
C ALA A 170 1.62 -5.33 -47.35
N ASP A 171 2.82 -4.81 -47.61
CA ASP A 171 3.06 -3.52 -48.26
C ASP A 171 2.07 -2.37 -47.95
N GLN A 172 2.29 -1.67 -46.83
CA GLN A 172 2.21 -0.22 -46.81
C GLN A 172 2.89 0.36 -45.56
N GLN A 173 3.95 1.11 -45.83
CA GLN A 173 4.69 1.94 -44.90
C GLN A 173 3.83 3.16 -44.54
N THR A 174 3.14 3.16 -43.40
CA THR A 174 2.60 4.41 -42.82
C THR A 174 2.38 4.28 -41.31
N ASP A 175 3.15 5.09 -40.58
CA ASP A 175 2.92 5.62 -39.23
C ASP A 175 2.69 4.69 -38.04
N CYS A 176 3.81 4.32 -37.39
CA CYS A 176 3.86 4.23 -35.93
C CYS A 176 4.47 5.53 -35.39
N PHE A 177 3.65 6.52 -35.03
CA PHE A 177 4.07 7.68 -34.27
C PHE A 177 3.26 7.79 -32.97
N LEU A 178 3.96 8.27 -31.94
CA LEU A 178 3.55 8.53 -30.55
C LEU A 178 2.20 9.23 -30.40
#